data_AF-A0A482VZP3-F1
#
_entry.id   AF-A0A482VZP3-F1
#
_cell.length_a   1.000
_cell.length_b   1.000
_cell.length_c   1.000
_cell.angle_alpha   90.00
_cell.angle_beta   90.00
_cell.angle_gamma   90.00
#
_symmetry.space_group_name_H-M   'P 1'
#
loop_
_entity.id
_entity.type
_entity.pdbx_description
1 polymer ?
#
loop_
_entity_poly.entity_id
_entity_poly.type
_entity_poly.pdbx_seq_one_letter_code
_entity_poly.pdbx_strand_id
1 'polypeptide(L)'
;MARISCSPFKWSGLISLHFFETSPLSKIRLYSSTPVRKIEIATPTYNKTDHEHKTSKKVIAQTLENLLGIRTFAAVQIISKNKIFRKVSSAAIKNNHAVFLQKSISSEILLKHPELLAVVNVEPKLLEIQKLPYDINTVAVLLLVPFNTLVNLVHNELKVGKEQDRLNDARRYNIDSMKTWMVRVQPEIFQNYIQRRSDNKSILGNSSLTEYLSERLECSNDISNYLIVKQPALKNKSLKKLKELIDFLFAAGFKSHHICRVPKILVHSVDTIQKRLKQLEDKGIQIDSLHMLTKSQKQFTQYYEALL
;
A
#
# COMPACT_ATOMS: atom_id res chain seq x y z
N MET A 1 -55.75 -10.60 10.16
CA MET A 1 -54.62 -10.72 11.12
C MET A 1 -54.12 -12.16 11.10
N ALA A 2 -53.17 -12.46 10.20
CA ALA A 2 -52.61 -13.81 10.05
C ALA A 2 -51.33 -13.93 10.89
N ARG A 3 -51.30 -14.88 11.83
CA ARG A 3 -50.10 -15.29 12.57
C ARG A 3 -49.47 -16.46 11.81
N ILE A 4 -48.24 -16.28 11.33
CA ILE A 4 -47.41 -17.34 10.76
C ILE A 4 -46.45 -17.79 11.86
N SER A 5 -46.55 -19.07 12.21
CA SER A 5 -45.67 -19.79 13.12
C SER A 5 -44.38 -20.21 12.39
N CYS A 6 -43.22 -19.80 12.91
CA CYS A 6 -41.92 -20.30 12.46
C CYS A 6 -41.44 -21.45 13.36
N SER A 7 -41.20 -22.60 12.75
CA SER A 7 -40.48 -23.75 13.34
C SER A 7 -38.95 -23.56 13.21
N PRO A 8 -38.13 -24.09 14.14
CA PRO A 8 -36.68 -23.95 14.09
C PRO A 8 -36.02 -25.07 13.29
N PHE A 9 -35.15 -24.69 12.34
CA PHE A 9 -34.36 -25.62 11.54
C PHE A 9 -33.03 -25.93 12.27
N LYS A 10 -32.83 -27.21 12.59
CA LYS A 10 -31.62 -27.75 13.23
C LYS A 10 -30.47 -27.84 12.22
N TRP A 11 -29.28 -27.35 12.62
CA TRP A 11 -28.01 -27.68 11.97
C TRP A 11 -27.26 -28.70 12.83
N SER A 12 -27.14 -29.93 12.32
CA SER A 12 -26.20 -30.94 12.80
C SER A 12 -25.32 -31.35 11.63
N GLY A 13 -24.01 -31.17 11.75
CA GLY A 13 -23.07 -31.52 10.69
C GLY A 13 -21.63 -31.22 11.07
N LEU A 14 -21.06 -32.10 11.91
CA LEU A 14 -19.64 -32.26 12.19
C LEU A 14 -18.82 -32.39 10.89
N ILE A 15 -17.79 -31.58 10.69
CA ILE A 15 -16.61 -31.95 9.91
C ILE A 15 -15.35 -31.46 10.63
N SER A 16 -14.53 -32.45 10.99
CA SER A 16 -13.20 -32.33 11.59
C SER A 16 -12.28 -31.35 10.85
N LEU A 17 -11.74 -30.39 11.60
CA LEU A 17 -10.55 -29.65 11.20
C LEU A 17 -9.32 -30.52 11.49
N HIS A 18 -8.89 -31.30 10.50
CA HIS A 18 -7.55 -31.86 10.50
C HIS A 18 -6.54 -30.74 10.21
N PHE A 19 -5.82 -30.42 11.28
CA PHE A 19 -4.50 -29.79 11.31
C PHE A 19 -3.62 -30.31 10.16
N PHE A 20 -3.15 -29.41 9.29
CA PHE A 20 -1.97 -29.66 8.47
C PHE A 20 -0.91 -28.63 8.84
N GLU A 21 0.17 -29.18 9.40
CA GLU A 21 1.42 -28.54 9.72
C GLU A 21 2.01 -27.86 8.48
N THR A 22 2.24 -26.56 8.57
CA THR A 22 3.14 -25.86 7.66
C THR A 22 4.54 -25.86 8.27
N SER A 23 5.41 -26.72 7.76
CA SER A 23 6.86 -26.67 7.96
C SER A 23 7.52 -25.75 6.90
N PRO A 24 8.81 -25.43 7.01
CA PRO A 24 9.33 -24.14 7.45
C PRO A 24 9.72 -23.26 6.27
N LEU A 25 9.14 -22.06 6.17
CA LEU A 25 9.60 -21.08 5.19
C LEU A 25 10.97 -20.52 5.62
N SER A 26 11.96 -20.93 4.84
CA SER A 26 13.30 -20.37 4.75
C SER A 26 13.29 -18.85 4.90
N LYS A 27 14.01 -18.38 5.92
CA LYS A 27 14.38 -16.99 6.17
C LYS A 27 15.09 -16.40 4.94
N ILE A 28 14.37 -15.72 4.07
CA ILE A 28 14.95 -14.74 3.14
C ILE A 28 14.71 -13.36 3.76
N ARG A 29 15.64 -12.98 4.64
CA ARG A 29 15.82 -11.60 5.10
C ARG A 29 16.50 -10.84 3.95
N LEU A 30 15.71 -10.23 3.08
CA LEU A 30 16.20 -9.16 2.22
C LEU A 30 16.21 -7.87 3.04
N TYR A 31 17.31 -7.64 3.76
CA TYR A 31 17.65 -6.28 4.19
C TYR A 31 18.14 -5.53 2.95
N SER A 32 17.25 -4.84 2.25
CA SER A 32 17.67 -3.70 1.44
C SER A 32 17.90 -2.54 2.41
N SER A 33 19.11 -2.48 2.95
CA SER A 33 19.62 -1.33 3.69
C SER A 33 19.84 -0.20 2.70
N THR A 34 18.77 0.47 2.26
CA THR A 34 18.93 1.81 1.70
C THR A 34 19.45 2.68 2.85
N PRO A 35 20.62 3.32 2.71
CA PRO A 35 21.06 4.28 3.69
C PRO A 35 19.98 5.37 3.74
N VAL A 36 19.34 5.51 4.90
CA VAL A 36 18.51 6.68 5.19
C VAL A 36 19.44 7.87 4.99
N ARG A 37 19.31 8.54 3.85
CA ARG A 37 19.91 9.85 3.63
C ARG A 37 19.35 10.68 4.76
N LYS A 38 20.17 10.96 5.78
CA LYS A 38 19.89 12.00 6.75
C LYS A 38 19.67 13.23 5.88
N ILE A 39 18.40 13.61 5.71
CA ILE A 39 18.07 14.93 5.25
C ILE A 39 18.58 15.80 6.38
N GLU A 40 19.75 16.39 6.19
CA GLU A 40 20.21 17.50 6.98
C GLU A 40 19.21 18.62 6.73
N ILE A 41 18.12 18.59 7.49
CA ILE A 41 17.28 19.75 7.68
C ILE A 41 18.22 20.73 8.36
N ALA A 42 18.71 21.70 7.60
CA ALA A 42 19.36 22.88 8.16
C ALA A 42 18.35 23.49 9.13
N THR A 43 18.48 23.14 10.40
CA THR A 43 17.73 23.79 11.47
C THR A 43 18.13 25.26 11.40
N PRO A 44 17.21 26.21 11.25
CA PRO A 44 17.56 27.60 11.50
C PRO A 44 18.15 27.66 12.90
N THR A 45 19.42 28.01 12.97
CA THR A 45 20.16 28.22 14.21
C THR A 45 19.48 29.38 14.92
N TYR A 46 18.54 29.05 15.79
CA TYR A 46 18.02 30.01 16.75
C TYR A 46 19.13 30.22 17.78
N ASN A 47 19.69 31.43 17.81
CA ASN A 47 20.69 31.82 18.78
C ASN A 47 20.18 31.49 20.18
N LYS A 48 20.94 30.65 20.89
CA LYS A 48 20.64 30.11 22.22
C LYS A 48 20.66 31.16 23.34
N THR A 49 20.65 32.45 23.00
CA THR A 49 20.89 33.57 23.92
C THR A 49 19.64 34.26 24.46
N ASP A 50 18.42 33.89 24.04
CA ASP A 50 17.18 34.51 24.54
C ASP A 50 16.49 33.75 25.69
N HIS A 51 17.17 32.75 26.26
CA HIS A 51 16.68 32.07 27.45
C HIS A 51 17.12 32.79 28.73
N GLU A 52 16.60 33.98 29.03
CA GLU A 52 16.48 34.40 30.45
C GLU A 52 15.69 35.67 30.77
N HIS A 53 15.08 36.38 29.81
CA HIS A 53 14.17 37.45 30.18
C HIS A 53 12.77 36.90 30.42
N LYS A 54 12.50 36.47 31.67
CA LYS A 54 11.13 36.30 32.20
C LYS A 54 10.37 37.60 31.94
N THR A 55 9.65 37.65 30.82
CA THR A 55 8.90 38.83 30.42
C THR A 55 7.78 39.01 31.44
N SER A 56 7.66 40.22 31.98
CA SER A 56 6.63 40.53 32.98
C SER A 56 5.24 40.19 32.43
N LYS A 57 4.39 39.56 33.25
CA LYS A 57 2.99 39.26 32.90
C LYS A 57 2.25 40.49 32.37
N LYS A 58 2.60 41.69 32.88
CA LYS A 58 2.05 42.97 32.42
C LYS A 58 2.34 43.23 30.94
N VAL A 59 3.57 42.95 30.49
CA VAL A 59 3.99 43.18 29.10
C VAL A 59 3.29 42.21 28.15
N ILE A 60 3.13 40.94 28.54
CA ILE A 60 2.39 39.95 27.74
C ILE A 60 0.91 40.33 27.69
N ALA A 61 0.31 40.75 28.80
CA ALA A 61 -1.09 41.17 28.85
C ALA A 61 -1.34 42.37 27.93
N GLN A 62 -0.47 43.39 27.96
CA GLN A 62 -0.57 44.53 27.05
C GLN A 62 -0.40 44.11 25.58
N THR A 63 0.48 43.15 25.31
CA THR A 63 0.68 42.62 23.95
C THR A 63 -0.58 41.91 23.45
N LEU A 64 -1.22 41.07 24.26
CA LEU A 64 -2.46 40.39 23.90
C LEU A 64 -3.63 41.37 23.73
N GLU A 65 -3.74 42.38 24.59
CA GLU A 65 -4.72 43.46 24.46
C GLU A 65 -4.59 44.16 23.10
N ASN A 66 -3.37 44.55 22.72
CA ASN A 66 -3.14 45.24 21.45
C ASN A 66 -3.39 44.34 20.23
N LEU A 67 -3.06 43.05 20.31
CA LEU A 67 -3.20 42.13 19.17
C LEU A 67 -4.63 41.62 18.97
N LEU A 68 -5.33 41.31 20.07
CA LEU A 68 -6.66 40.69 20.04
C LEU A 68 -7.81 41.66 20.30
N GLY A 69 -7.50 42.93 20.65
CA GLY A 69 -8.53 43.94 20.96
C GLY A 69 -9.31 43.64 22.25
N ILE A 70 -8.73 42.89 23.18
CA ILE A 70 -9.37 42.49 24.44
C ILE A 70 -8.94 43.39 25.60
N ARG A 71 -9.81 43.58 26.59
CA ARG A 71 -9.47 44.35 27.81
C ARG A 71 -8.30 43.70 28.55
N THR A 72 -7.40 44.51 29.12
CA THR A 72 -6.23 44.05 29.90
C THR A 72 -6.58 42.98 30.95
N PHE A 73 -7.72 43.12 31.66
CA PHE A 73 -8.17 42.15 32.66
C PHE A 73 -8.43 40.76 32.06
N ALA A 74 -9.06 40.69 30.88
CA ALA A 74 -9.30 39.43 30.17
C ALA A 74 -7.98 38.79 29.71
N ALA A 75 -7.03 39.61 29.22
CA ALA A 75 -5.70 39.14 28.86
C ALA A 75 -4.96 38.54 30.07
N VAL A 76 -5.04 39.17 31.25
CA VAL A 76 -4.46 38.64 32.50
C VAL A 76 -5.10 37.31 32.90
N GLN A 77 -6.43 37.15 32.73
CA GLN A 77 -7.11 35.88 32.99
C GLN A 77 -6.64 34.77 32.04
N ILE A 78 -6.49 35.06 30.74
CA ILE A 78 -5.98 34.11 29.75
C ILE A 78 -4.57 33.63 30.13
N ILE A 79 -3.66 34.56 30.43
CA ILE A 79 -2.28 34.24 30.85
C ILE A 79 -2.26 33.41 32.14
N SER A 80 -3.18 33.69 33.06
CA SER A 80 -3.26 32.99 34.34
C SER A 80 -3.75 31.54 34.17
N LYS A 81 -4.71 31.30 33.25
CA LYS A 81 -5.20 29.97 32.89
C LYS A 81 -4.16 29.18 32.10
N ASN A 82 -3.45 29.84 31.18
CA ASN A 82 -2.52 29.20 30.25
C ASN A 82 -1.06 29.42 30.65
N LYS A 83 -0.49 28.47 31.40
CA LYS A 83 0.91 28.53 31.90
C LYS A 83 1.95 28.60 30.78
N ILE A 84 1.60 28.24 29.54
CA ILE A 84 2.50 28.27 28.37
C ILE A 84 3.03 29.67 28.05
N PHE A 85 2.25 30.73 28.31
CA PHE A 85 2.69 32.12 28.08
C PHE A 85 3.88 32.52 28.95
N ARG A 86 4.14 31.81 30.06
CA ARG A 86 5.32 32.07 30.90
C ARG A 86 6.64 31.69 30.23
N LYS A 87 6.59 30.89 29.16
CA LYS A 87 7.75 30.37 28.44
C LYS A 87 8.04 31.12 27.13
N VAL A 88 7.23 32.12 26.78
CA VAL A 88 7.25 32.78 25.46
C VAL A 88 7.46 34.28 25.66
N SER A 89 8.33 34.89 24.85
CA SER A 89 8.57 36.33 24.86
C SER A 89 7.45 37.09 24.16
N SER A 90 7.29 38.38 24.48
CA SER A 90 6.32 39.24 23.78
C SER A 90 6.63 39.38 22.28
N ALA A 91 7.92 39.36 21.91
CA ALA A 91 8.37 39.38 20.52
C ALA A 91 7.92 38.11 19.77
N ALA A 92 8.09 36.93 20.38
CA ALA A 92 7.64 35.67 19.79
C ALA A 92 6.11 35.63 19.59
N ILE A 93 5.33 36.17 20.54
CA ILE A 93 3.86 36.29 20.42
C ILE A 93 3.48 37.17 19.22
N LYS A 94 4.13 38.33 19.05
CA LYS A 94 3.89 39.23 17.91
C LYS A 94 4.26 38.57 16.59
N ASN A 95 5.39 37.88 16.54
CA ASN A 95 5.81 37.14 15.34
C ASN A 95 4.81 36.03 15.00
N ASN A 96 4.42 35.22 15.98
CA ASN A 96 3.42 34.16 15.80
C ASN A 96 2.09 34.71 15.28
N HIS A 97 1.63 35.84 15.82
CA HIS A 97 0.42 36.52 15.34
C HIS A 97 0.55 36.93 13.86
N ALA A 98 1.66 37.56 13.47
CA ALA A 98 1.91 37.94 12.08
C ALA A 98 1.93 36.72 11.14
N VAL A 99 2.59 35.63 11.56
CA VAL A 99 2.65 34.37 10.80
C VAL A 99 1.26 33.76 10.63
N PHE A 100 0.42 33.76 11.67
CA PHE A 100 -0.95 33.23 11.58
C PHE A 100 -1.82 34.02 10.61
N LEU A 101 -1.76 35.36 10.65
CA LEU A 101 -2.48 36.19 9.69
C LEU A 101 -1.98 35.98 8.25
N GLN A 102 -0.67 35.84 8.05
CA GLN A 102 -0.08 35.54 6.74
C GLN A 102 -0.54 34.17 6.20
N LYS A 103 -0.79 33.20 7.09
CA LYS A 103 -1.25 31.85 6.74
C LYS A 103 -2.78 31.71 6.79
N SER A 104 -3.50 32.82 6.72
CA SER A 104 -4.97 32.88 6.62
C SER A 104 -5.72 32.32 7.83
N ILE A 105 -5.10 32.28 9.02
CA ILE A 105 -5.81 32.01 10.27
C ILE A 105 -6.47 33.30 10.75
N SER A 106 -7.79 33.27 10.91
CA SER A 106 -8.57 34.46 11.23
C SER A 106 -8.35 34.93 12.67
N SER A 107 -8.45 36.24 12.88
CA SER A 107 -8.38 36.84 14.23
C SER A 107 -9.47 36.30 15.17
N GLU A 108 -10.61 35.86 14.63
CA GLU A 108 -11.67 35.22 15.41
C GLU A 108 -11.21 33.90 16.04
N ILE A 109 -10.47 33.08 15.30
CA ILE A 109 -9.90 31.83 15.83
C ILE A 109 -8.84 32.13 16.90
N LEU A 110 -8.00 33.15 16.69
CA LEU A 110 -7.01 33.56 17.68
C LEU A 110 -7.65 34.12 18.96
N LEU A 111 -8.83 34.75 18.83
CA LEU A 111 -9.61 35.20 19.99
C LEU A 111 -10.23 34.02 20.76
N LYS A 112 -10.74 33.00 20.04
CA LYS A 112 -11.29 31.77 20.64
C LYS A 112 -10.20 30.91 21.29
N HIS A 113 -9.02 30.84 20.68
CA HIS A 113 -7.89 30.00 21.08
C HIS A 113 -6.60 30.83 21.22
N PRO A 114 -6.53 31.74 22.22
CA PRO A 114 -5.39 32.63 22.39
C PRO A 114 -4.09 31.89 22.67
N GLU A 115 -4.15 30.68 23.24
CA GLU A 115 -3.01 29.79 23.42
C GLU A 115 -2.19 29.51 22.16
N LEU A 116 -2.79 29.63 20.96
CA LEU A 116 -2.08 29.48 19.68
C LEU A 116 -0.91 30.45 19.55
N LEU A 117 -1.05 31.66 20.09
CA LEU A 117 -0.01 32.69 20.04
C LEU A 117 1.26 32.32 20.84
N ALA A 118 1.16 31.35 21.75
CA ALA A 118 2.28 30.85 22.55
C ALA A 118 2.87 29.52 22.03
N VAL A 119 2.48 29.08 20.83
CA VAL A 119 3.03 27.87 20.22
C VAL A 119 4.50 28.07 19.84
N VAL A 120 5.31 27.04 20.09
CA VAL A 120 6.72 26.97 19.67
C VAL A 120 6.80 26.26 18.32
N ASN A 121 7.72 26.68 17.45
CA ASN A 121 7.93 26.12 16.12
C ASN A 121 6.65 26.19 15.24
N VAL A 122 6.07 27.39 15.15
CA VAL A 122 4.80 27.62 14.43
C VAL A 122 4.90 27.27 12.95
N GLU A 123 5.95 27.74 12.27
CA GLU A 123 6.14 27.51 10.83
C GLU A 123 6.14 26.03 10.42
N PRO A 124 7.00 25.15 10.98
CA PRO A 124 7.01 23.75 10.57
C PRO A 124 5.70 23.04 10.94
N LYS A 125 5.02 23.42 12.03
CA LYS A 125 3.70 22.87 12.36
C LYS A 125 2.63 23.28 11.35
N LEU A 126 2.65 24.53 10.89
CA LEU A 126 1.73 25.02 9.85
C LEU A 126 1.95 24.27 8.54
N LEU A 127 3.21 24.01 8.15
CA LEU A 127 3.51 23.22 6.95
C LEU A 127 2.93 21.80 7.01
N GLU A 128 2.89 21.17 8.18
CA GLU A 128 2.27 19.84 8.34
C GLU A 128 0.74 19.91 8.24
N ILE A 129 0.11 20.87 8.92
CA ILE A 129 -1.36 21.00 8.91
C ILE A 129 -1.87 21.38 7.52
N GLN A 130 -1.13 22.18 6.76
CA GLN A 130 -1.50 22.55 5.38
C GLN A 130 -1.58 21.36 4.42
N LYS A 131 -1.03 20.19 4.79
CA LYS A 131 -1.18 18.96 4.00
C LYS A 131 -2.58 18.35 4.14
N LEU A 132 -3.34 18.72 5.17
CA LEU A 132 -4.67 18.18 5.40
C LEU A 132 -5.69 18.81 4.44
N PRO A 133 -6.71 18.04 4.00
CA PRO A 133 -7.77 18.52 3.11
C PRO A 133 -8.86 19.29 3.86
N TYR A 134 -8.51 20.01 4.93
CA TYR A 134 -9.46 20.73 5.79
C TYR A 134 -9.12 22.22 5.82
N ASP A 135 -10.12 23.07 6.04
CA ASP A 135 -9.90 24.50 6.20
C ASP A 135 -8.99 24.79 7.40
N ILE A 136 -8.00 25.68 7.18
CA ILE A 136 -6.93 25.96 8.15
C ILE A 136 -7.47 26.45 9.49
N ASN A 137 -8.58 27.18 9.50
CA ASN A 137 -9.20 27.69 10.73
C ASN A 137 -9.83 26.58 11.56
N THR A 138 -10.30 25.52 10.91
CA THR A 138 -10.90 24.35 11.58
C THR A 138 -9.82 23.50 12.27
N VAL A 139 -8.66 23.36 11.62
CA VAL A 139 -7.57 22.50 12.11
C VAL A 139 -6.50 23.25 12.90
N ALA A 140 -6.58 24.59 13.01
CA ALA A 140 -5.59 25.43 13.70
C ALA A 140 -5.33 24.98 15.15
N VAL A 141 -6.34 24.46 15.84
CA VAL A 141 -6.23 23.96 17.23
C VAL A 141 -5.21 22.82 17.36
N LEU A 142 -4.97 22.04 16.29
CA LEU A 142 -3.96 20.97 16.27
C LEU A 142 -2.53 21.50 16.47
N LEU A 143 -2.27 22.79 16.25
CA LEU A 143 -0.96 23.41 16.50
C LEU A 143 -0.56 23.37 17.99
N LEU A 144 -1.52 23.21 18.90
CA LEU A 144 -1.27 23.10 20.34
C LEU A 144 -0.65 21.74 20.72
N VAL A 145 -0.82 20.74 19.87
CA VAL A 145 -0.32 19.37 20.09
C VAL A 145 1.20 19.33 19.86
N PRO A 146 1.97 18.48 20.59
CA PRO A 146 3.41 18.31 20.33
C PRO A 146 3.71 17.96 18.87
N PHE A 147 4.83 18.44 18.34
CA PHE A 147 5.17 18.31 16.91
C PHE A 147 5.14 16.86 16.41
N ASN A 148 5.73 15.92 17.15
CA ASN A 148 5.76 14.50 16.75
C ASN A 148 4.35 13.90 16.69
N THR A 149 3.49 14.25 17.64
CA THR A 149 2.10 13.79 17.66
C THR A 149 1.31 14.41 16.50
N LEU A 150 1.54 15.69 16.18
CA LEU A 150 0.93 16.35 15.02
C LEU A 150 1.32 15.65 13.71
N VAL A 151 2.61 15.40 13.49
CA VAL A 151 3.10 14.69 12.30
C VAL A 151 2.44 13.32 12.16
N ASN A 152 2.33 12.57 13.26
CA ASN A 152 1.69 11.25 13.26
C ASN A 152 0.20 11.33 12.93
N LEU A 153 -0.53 12.32 13.48
CA LEU A 153 -1.95 12.53 13.19
C LEU A 153 -2.16 12.88 11.70
N VAL A 154 -1.39 13.82 11.17
CA VAL A 154 -1.44 14.21 9.76
C VAL A 154 -1.13 13.01 8.87
N HIS A 155 -0.07 12.27 9.18
CA HIS A 155 0.31 11.08 8.40
C HIS A 155 -0.78 10.01 8.40
N ASN A 156 -1.41 9.75 9.55
CA ASN A 156 -2.49 8.78 9.67
C ASN A 156 -3.73 9.21 8.88
N GLU A 157 -4.11 10.47 8.95
CA GLU A 157 -5.26 10.99 8.20
C GLU A 157 -5.05 10.87 6.68
N LEU A 158 -3.87 11.26 6.20
CA LEU A 158 -3.48 11.10 4.80
C LEU A 158 -3.41 9.63 4.38
N LYS A 159 -3.14 8.72 5.31
CA LYS A 159 -3.16 7.28 5.06
C LYS A 159 -4.59 6.74 4.95
N VAL A 160 -5.52 7.18 5.80
CA VAL A 160 -6.93 6.80 5.74
C VAL A 160 -7.54 7.20 4.38
N GLY A 161 -7.22 8.39 3.87
CA GLY A 161 -7.63 8.81 2.52
C GLY A 161 -7.21 7.79 1.43
N LYS A 162 -5.98 7.30 1.49
CA LYS A 162 -5.46 6.30 0.54
C LYS A 162 -6.14 4.93 0.65
N GLU A 163 -6.58 4.54 1.85
CA GLU A 163 -7.32 3.30 2.05
C GLU A 163 -8.73 3.39 1.43
N GLN A 164 -9.35 4.57 1.52
CA GLN A 164 -10.65 4.85 0.88
C GLN A 164 -10.56 4.88 -0.65
N ASP A 165 -9.50 5.47 -1.20
CA ASP A 165 -9.25 5.46 -2.64
C ASP A 165 -9.14 4.03 -3.19
N ARG A 166 -8.47 3.13 -2.46
CA ARG A 166 -8.36 1.71 -2.84
C ARG A 166 -9.67 0.95 -2.79
N LEU A 167 -10.53 1.27 -1.81
CA LEU A 167 -11.89 0.74 -1.76
C LEU A 167 -12.69 1.18 -2.98
N ASN A 168 -12.54 2.44 -3.40
CA ASN A 168 -13.20 2.99 -4.58
C ASN A 168 -12.67 2.34 -5.87
N ASP A 169 -11.36 2.18 -6.00
CA ASP A 169 -10.75 1.48 -7.14
C ASP A 169 -11.20 0.01 -7.20
N ALA A 170 -11.19 -0.71 -6.08
CA ALA A 170 -11.66 -2.10 -6.04
C ALA A 170 -13.10 -2.24 -6.55
N ARG A 171 -13.98 -1.29 -6.20
CA ARG A 171 -15.36 -1.25 -6.72
C ARG A 171 -15.39 -0.98 -8.22
N ARG A 172 -14.62 0.00 -8.72
CA ARG A 172 -14.54 0.31 -10.17
C ARG A 172 -14.11 -0.90 -11.01
N TYR A 173 -13.22 -1.74 -10.47
CA TYR A 173 -12.71 -2.92 -11.16
C TYR A 173 -13.49 -4.22 -10.85
N ASN A 174 -14.66 -4.14 -10.23
CA ASN A 174 -15.51 -5.29 -9.88
C ASN A 174 -14.73 -6.39 -9.12
N ILE A 175 -14.00 -5.98 -8.08
CA ILE A 175 -13.37 -6.92 -7.15
C ILE A 175 -14.39 -7.24 -6.06
N ASP A 176 -15.07 -8.38 -6.20
CA ASP A 176 -16.19 -8.79 -5.32
C ASP A 176 -15.79 -8.94 -3.85
N SER A 177 -14.55 -9.36 -3.59
CA SER A 177 -14.01 -9.54 -2.25
C SER A 177 -12.59 -9.00 -2.16
N MET A 178 -12.45 -7.82 -1.55
CA MET A 178 -11.14 -7.26 -1.29
C MET A 178 -10.44 -8.03 -0.16
N LYS A 179 -9.18 -8.40 -0.37
CA LYS A 179 -8.38 -9.09 0.66
C LYS A 179 -7.73 -8.08 1.59
N THR A 180 -7.51 -8.43 2.87
CA THR A 180 -6.90 -7.55 3.87
C THR A 180 -5.55 -6.98 3.45
N TRP A 181 -4.74 -7.76 2.72
CA TRP A 181 -3.44 -7.28 2.21
C TRP A 181 -3.60 -6.16 1.18
N MET A 182 -4.67 -6.13 0.39
CA MET A 182 -4.90 -5.12 -0.66
C MET A 182 -5.09 -3.72 -0.09
N VAL A 183 -5.68 -3.61 1.10
CA VAL A 183 -5.87 -2.33 1.79
C VAL A 183 -4.53 -1.74 2.23
N ARG A 184 -3.56 -2.58 2.60
CA ARG A 184 -2.30 -2.15 3.25
C ARG A 184 -1.08 -2.09 2.33
N VAL A 185 -1.15 -2.70 1.14
CA VAL A 185 0.01 -2.89 0.26
C VAL A 185 0.49 -1.55 -0.35
N GLN A 186 1.61 -1.51 -1.07
CA GLN A 186 1.99 -0.31 -1.83
C GLN A 186 1.07 -0.10 -3.05
N PRO A 187 0.77 1.16 -3.46
CA PRO A 187 -0.15 1.43 -4.57
C PRO A 187 0.21 0.66 -5.85
N GLU A 188 1.48 0.57 -6.18
CA GLU A 188 1.99 -0.08 -7.40
C GLU A 188 1.67 -1.58 -7.41
N ILE A 189 1.76 -2.25 -6.26
CA ILE A 189 1.45 -3.68 -6.15
C ILE A 189 -0.06 -3.91 -6.32
N PHE A 190 -0.89 -3.01 -5.78
CA PHE A 190 -2.34 -3.08 -5.93
C PHE A 190 -2.76 -2.84 -7.39
N GLN A 191 -2.20 -1.81 -8.04
CA GLN A 191 -2.45 -1.54 -9.45
C GLN A 191 -1.99 -2.70 -10.34
N ASN A 192 -0.81 -3.28 -10.09
CA ASN A 192 -0.35 -4.48 -10.79
C ASN A 192 -1.26 -5.70 -10.58
N TYR A 193 -1.92 -5.81 -9.43
CA TYR A 193 -2.91 -6.85 -9.18
C TYR A 193 -4.18 -6.62 -10.02
N ILE A 194 -4.71 -5.39 -10.01
CA ILE A 194 -5.87 -4.99 -10.80
C ILE A 194 -5.61 -5.21 -12.28
N GLN A 195 -4.48 -4.71 -12.80
CA GLN A 195 -4.14 -4.83 -14.21
C GLN A 195 -4.07 -6.29 -14.65
N ARG A 196 -3.40 -7.16 -13.88
CA ARG A 196 -3.35 -8.59 -14.20
C ARG A 196 -4.72 -9.25 -14.23
N ARG A 197 -5.63 -8.84 -13.33
CA ARG A 197 -7.01 -9.36 -13.32
C ARG A 197 -7.78 -8.85 -14.54
N SER A 198 -7.62 -7.58 -14.89
CA SER A 198 -8.21 -6.97 -16.07
C SER A 198 -7.73 -7.62 -17.36
N ASP A 199 -6.41 -7.80 -17.51
CA ASP A 199 -5.78 -8.46 -18.67
C ASP A 199 -6.25 -9.92 -18.81
N ASN A 200 -6.34 -10.64 -17.69
CA ASN A 200 -6.88 -12.00 -17.73
C ASN A 200 -8.35 -11.98 -18.16
N LYS A 201 -9.16 -11.04 -17.67
CA LYS A 201 -10.58 -10.94 -18.05
C LYS A 201 -10.75 -10.55 -19.51
N SER A 202 -9.92 -9.66 -20.06
CA SER A 202 -9.99 -9.28 -21.47
C SER A 202 -9.60 -10.40 -22.41
N ILE A 203 -8.61 -11.23 -22.03
CA ILE A 203 -8.21 -12.41 -22.81
C ILE A 203 -9.26 -13.52 -22.71
N LEU A 204 -9.82 -13.76 -21.53
CA LEU A 204 -10.76 -14.86 -21.30
C LEU A 204 -12.18 -14.54 -21.81
N GLY A 205 -12.57 -13.26 -21.81
CA GLY A 205 -13.93 -12.85 -22.11
C GLY A 205 -14.94 -13.46 -21.14
N ASN A 206 -15.94 -14.14 -21.69
CA ASN A 206 -16.95 -14.88 -20.93
C ASN A 206 -16.63 -16.38 -20.81
N SER A 207 -15.52 -16.83 -21.40
CA SER A 207 -15.19 -18.25 -21.48
C SER A 207 -14.57 -18.77 -20.18
N SER A 208 -14.58 -20.08 -19.99
CA SER A 208 -13.85 -20.71 -18.89
C SER A 208 -12.38 -20.96 -19.23
N LEU A 209 -11.50 -21.16 -18.24
CA LEU A 209 -10.10 -21.55 -18.48
C LEU A 209 -10.02 -22.87 -19.29
N THR A 210 -10.98 -23.77 -19.08
CA THR A 210 -11.10 -25.01 -19.83
C THR A 210 -11.35 -24.75 -21.31
N GLU A 211 -12.34 -23.91 -21.62
CA GLU A 211 -12.68 -23.52 -23.00
C GLU A 211 -11.51 -22.82 -23.69
N TYR A 212 -10.85 -21.91 -22.98
CA TYR A 212 -9.65 -21.24 -23.49
C TYR A 212 -8.54 -22.22 -23.86
N LEU A 213 -8.28 -23.22 -23.01
CA LEU A 213 -7.27 -24.25 -23.29
C LEU A 213 -7.68 -25.19 -24.42
N SER A 214 -8.96 -25.57 -24.53
CA SER A 214 -9.45 -26.44 -25.60
C SER A 214 -9.34 -25.77 -26.96
N GLU A 215 -9.70 -24.48 -27.03
CA GLU A 215 -9.56 -23.70 -28.25
C GLU A 215 -8.09 -23.50 -28.60
N ARG A 216 -7.25 -23.11 -27.64
CA ARG A 216 -5.84 -22.77 -27.92
C ARG A 216 -4.98 -23.98 -28.25
N LEU A 217 -5.28 -25.15 -27.68
CA LEU A 217 -4.56 -26.40 -27.93
C LEU A 217 -5.30 -27.32 -28.91
N GLU A 218 -6.42 -26.88 -29.50
CA GLU A 218 -7.23 -27.67 -30.44
C GLU A 218 -7.55 -29.07 -29.88
N CYS A 219 -7.98 -29.14 -28.61
CA CYS A 219 -8.27 -30.39 -27.92
C CYS A 219 -9.67 -30.37 -27.28
N SER A 220 -10.17 -31.54 -26.88
CA SER A 220 -11.50 -31.61 -26.27
C SER A 220 -11.53 -30.97 -24.88
N ASN A 221 -12.71 -30.51 -24.45
CA ASN A 221 -12.93 -29.96 -23.11
C ASN A 221 -12.52 -30.94 -22.00
N ASP A 222 -12.67 -32.25 -22.21
CA ASP A 222 -12.25 -33.28 -21.27
C ASP A 222 -10.73 -33.33 -21.09
N ILE A 223 -9.99 -33.19 -22.20
CA ILE A 223 -8.53 -33.12 -22.16
C ILE A 223 -8.11 -31.84 -21.44
N SER A 224 -8.70 -30.68 -21.77
CA SER A 224 -8.42 -29.42 -21.08
C SER A 224 -8.70 -29.48 -19.58
N ASN A 225 -9.84 -30.06 -19.20
CA ASN A 225 -10.17 -30.30 -17.80
C ASN A 225 -9.12 -31.21 -17.13
N TYR A 226 -8.70 -32.28 -17.80
CA TYR A 226 -7.62 -33.14 -17.32
C TYR A 226 -6.30 -32.36 -17.10
N LEU A 227 -5.93 -31.43 -17.98
CA LEU A 227 -4.75 -30.58 -17.80
C LEU A 227 -4.84 -29.76 -16.50
N ILE A 228 -6.00 -29.14 -16.26
CA ILE A 228 -6.25 -28.29 -15.08
C ILE A 228 -6.25 -29.12 -13.79
N VAL A 229 -6.88 -30.31 -13.82
CA VAL A 229 -6.90 -31.23 -12.67
C VAL A 229 -5.49 -31.73 -12.36
N LYS A 230 -4.72 -32.11 -13.40
CA LYS A 230 -3.35 -32.59 -13.23
C LYS A 230 -2.39 -31.48 -12.80
N GLN A 231 -2.66 -30.22 -13.15
CA GLN A 231 -1.83 -29.07 -12.79
C GLN A 231 -2.69 -27.93 -12.20
N PRO A 232 -3.09 -28.04 -10.91
CA PRO A 232 -3.94 -27.03 -10.26
C PRO A 232 -3.34 -25.63 -10.24
N ALA A 233 -2.00 -25.54 -10.29
CA ALA A 233 -1.27 -24.27 -10.37
C ALA A 233 -1.65 -23.43 -11.60
N LEU A 234 -2.19 -24.04 -12.66
CA LEU A 234 -2.65 -23.34 -13.86
C LEU A 234 -3.78 -22.34 -13.55
N LYS A 235 -4.64 -22.63 -12.57
CA LYS A 235 -5.73 -21.72 -12.17
C LYS A 235 -5.24 -20.35 -11.71
N ASN A 236 -4.01 -20.28 -11.20
CA ASN A 236 -3.41 -19.06 -10.68
C ASN A 236 -2.43 -18.41 -11.68
N LYS A 237 -2.17 -19.04 -12.82
CA LYS A 237 -1.25 -18.52 -13.83
C LYS A 237 -1.94 -17.40 -14.62
N SER A 238 -1.18 -16.35 -14.95
CA SER A 238 -1.67 -15.29 -15.83
C SER A 238 -1.91 -15.85 -17.23
N LEU A 239 -3.07 -15.55 -17.81
CA LEU A 239 -3.44 -15.97 -19.16
C LEU A 239 -2.52 -15.38 -20.21
N LYS A 240 -2.05 -14.14 -20.00
CA LYS A 240 -1.03 -13.53 -20.86
C LYS A 240 0.24 -14.38 -20.94
N LYS A 241 0.78 -14.78 -19.79
CA LYS A 241 1.98 -15.64 -19.72
C LYS A 241 1.72 -17.05 -20.26
N LEU A 242 0.50 -17.56 -20.11
CA LEU A 242 0.10 -18.85 -20.66
C LEU A 242 0.04 -18.80 -22.19
N LYS A 243 -0.55 -17.74 -22.75
CA LYS A 243 -0.59 -17.45 -24.19
C LYS A 243 0.83 -17.35 -24.75
N GLU A 244 1.66 -16.49 -24.17
CA GLU A 244 3.06 -16.31 -24.59
C GLU A 244 3.84 -17.63 -24.61
N LEU A 245 3.60 -18.50 -23.61
CA LEU A 245 4.23 -19.82 -23.54
C LEU A 245 3.75 -20.77 -24.64
N ILE A 246 2.44 -20.85 -24.89
CA ILE A 246 1.90 -21.74 -25.93
C ILE A 246 2.40 -21.28 -27.31
N ASP A 247 2.37 -19.97 -27.56
CA ASP A 247 2.84 -19.37 -28.81
C ASP A 247 4.33 -19.66 -29.03
N PHE A 248 5.14 -19.54 -27.98
CA PHE A 248 6.56 -19.88 -28.02
C PHE A 248 6.79 -21.37 -28.33
N LEU A 249 6.03 -22.27 -27.72
CA LEU A 249 6.15 -23.71 -27.97
C LEU A 249 5.77 -24.08 -29.41
N PHE A 250 4.71 -23.47 -29.97
CA PHE A 250 4.33 -23.66 -31.36
C PHE A 250 5.37 -23.10 -32.33
N ALA A 251 5.94 -21.92 -32.05
CA ALA A 251 7.02 -21.35 -32.84
C ALA A 251 8.29 -22.23 -32.81
N ALA A 252 8.55 -22.93 -31.70
CA ALA A 252 9.63 -23.90 -31.58
C ALA A 252 9.31 -25.28 -32.23
N GLY A 253 8.17 -25.43 -32.91
CA GLY A 253 7.80 -26.64 -33.65
C GLY A 253 7.06 -27.71 -32.83
N PHE A 254 6.75 -27.46 -31.56
CA PHE A 254 5.94 -28.38 -30.77
C PHE A 254 4.48 -28.33 -31.21
N LYS A 255 3.81 -29.48 -31.21
CA LYS A 255 2.38 -29.60 -31.54
C LYS A 255 1.54 -29.72 -30.27
N SER A 256 0.23 -29.50 -30.38
CA SER A 256 -0.69 -29.58 -29.25
C SER A 256 -0.59 -30.90 -28.47
N HIS A 257 -0.44 -32.04 -29.14
CA HIS A 257 -0.32 -33.33 -28.48
C HIS A 257 0.96 -33.46 -27.63
N HIS A 258 2.07 -32.80 -28.00
CA HIS A 258 3.27 -32.74 -27.17
C HIS A 258 3.00 -32.02 -25.84
N ILE A 259 2.27 -30.90 -25.92
CA ILE A 259 1.88 -30.09 -24.76
C ILE A 259 0.91 -30.85 -23.86
N CYS A 260 -0.13 -31.44 -24.44
CA CYS A 260 -1.14 -32.21 -23.71
C CYS A 260 -0.55 -33.45 -23.00
N ARG A 261 0.47 -34.08 -23.59
CA ARG A 261 1.17 -35.22 -22.97
C ARG A 261 2.01 -34.82 -21.76
N VAL A 262 2.49 -33.56 -21.71
CA VAL A 262 3.33 -33.04 -20.62
C VAL A 262 2.71 -31.77 -20.00
N PRO A 263 1.58 -31.86 -19.26
CA PRO A 263 0.84 -30.68 -18.80
C PRO A 263 1.65 -29.76 -17.89
N LYS A 264 2.65 -30.30 -17.19
CA LYS A 264 3.55 -29.56 -16.31
C LYS A 264 4.30 -28.45 -17.05
N ILE A 265 4.49 -28.56 -18.37
CA ILE A 265 5.15 -27.51 -19.18
C ILE A 265 4.41 -26.18 -19.04
N LEU A 266 3.07 -26.22 -18.99
CA LEU A 266 2.20 -25.05 -18.94
C LEU A 266 2.37 -24.22 -17.67
N VAL A 267 3.06 -24.72 -16.64
CA VAL A 267 3.31 -23.99 -15.38
C VAL A 267 4.63 -23.20 -15.44
N HIS A 268 5.61 -23.62 -16.24
CA HIS A 268 6.93 -23.00 -16.33
C HIS A 268 6.93 -21.62 -17.02
N SER A 269 7.97 -20.80 -16.78
CA SER A 269 8.15 -19.53 -17.51
C SER A 269 8.77 -19.77 -18.88
N VAL A 270 8.46 -18.90 -19.85
CA VAL A 270 9.08 -18.91 -21.19
C VAL A 270 10.60 -18.87 -21.07
N ASP A 271 11.14 -17.97 -20.24
CA ASP A 271 12.59 -17.83 -20.01
C ASP A 271 13.26 -19.16 -19.61
N THR A 272 12.60 -19.94 -18.75
CA THR A 272 13.14 -21.22 -18.29
C THR A 272 13.21 -22.22 -19.44
N ILE A 273 12.15 -22.28 -20.26
CA ILE A 273 12.07 -23.20 -21.39
C ILE A 273 13.05 -22.79 -22.50
N GLN A 274 13.08 -21.50 -22.84
CA GLN A 274 13.98 -20.92 -23.82
C GLN A 274 15.45 -21.15 -23.44
N LYS A 275 15.82 -20.92 -22.18
CA LYS A 275 17.18 -21.17 -21.69
C LYS A 275 17.58 -22.65 -21.88
N ARG A 276 16.67 -23.56 -21.55
CA ARG A 276 16.93 -25.01 -21.63
C ARG A 276 16.99 -25.52 -23.06
N LEU A 277 16.13 -25.00 -23.95
CA LEU A 277 16.19 -25.30 -25.37
C LEU A 277 17.51 -24.85 -25.97
N LYS A 278 17.90 -23.59 -25.74
CA LYS A 278 19.18 -23.05 -26.21
C LYS A 278 20.38 -23.89 -25.74
N GLN A 279 20.40 -24.28 -24.46
CA GLN A 279 21.47 -25.13 -23.93
C GLN A 279 21.60 -26.46 -24.69
N LEU A 280 20.47 -27.07 -25.07
CA LEU A 280 20.43 -28.35 -25.78
C LEU A 280 20.73 -28.19 -27.27
N GLU A 281 20.27 -27.11 -27.89
CA GLU A 281 20.63 -26.71 -29.26
C GLU A 281 22.13 -26.44 -29.41
N ASP A 282 22.76 -25.79 -28.43
CA ASP A 282 24.21 -25.53 -28.41
C ASP A 282 25.04 -26.85 -28.42
N LYS A 283 24.43 -27.97 -28.00
CA LYS A 283 25.00 -29.33 -28.06
C LYS A 283 24.59 -30.11 -29.32
N GLY A 284 23.82 -29.52 -30.23
CA GLY A 284 23.29 -30.18 -31.43
C GLY A 284 22.16 -31.18 -31.14
N ILE A 285 21.51 -31.10 -29.97
CA ILE A 285 20.45 -32.01 -29.58
C ILE A 285 19.09 -31.40 -29.94
N GLN A 286 18.37 -32.07 -30.84
CA GLN A 286 16.97 -31.78 -31.12
C GLN A 286 16.08 -32.55 -30.14
N ILE A 287 15.10 -31.87 -29.55
CA ILE A 287 14.23 -32.47 -28.52
C ILE A 287 12.83 -32.69 -29.08
N ASP A 288 12.39 -33.94 -29.15
CA ASP A 288 11.01 -34.26 -29.52
C ASP A 288 10.06 -34.24 -28.31
N SER A 289 10.59 -34.43 -27.09
CA SER A 289 9.80 -34.54 -25.86
C SER A 289 9.99 -33.39 -24.89
N LEU A 290 8.89 -32.70 -24.56
CA LEU A 290 8.86 -31.62 -23.56
C LEU A 290 9.18 -32.10 -22.13
N HIS A 291 9.21 -33.41 -21.87
CA HIS A 291 9.37 -33.96 -20.52
C HIS A 291 10.63 -33.45 -19.82
N MET A 292 11.76 -33.42 -20.55
CA MET A 292 13.05 -33.00 -20.01
C MET A 292 13.06 -31.52 -19.62
N LEU A 293 12.37 -30.68 -20.37
CA LEU A 293 12.26 -29.24 -20.10
C LEU A 293 11.48 -28.94 -18.81
N THR A 294 10.71 -29.89 -18.28
CA THR A 294 9.91 -29.72 -17.06
C THR A 294 10.56 -30.24 -15.77
N LYS A 295 11.77 -30.80 -15.86
CA LYS A 295 12.52 -31.36 -14.73
C LYS A 295 13.00 -30.27 -13.77
N SER A 296 13.34 -30.66 -12.53
CA SER A 296 13.98 -29.72 -11.59
C SER A 296 15.32 -29.24 -12.16
N GLN A 297 15.84 -28.11 -11.68
CA GLN A 297 17.12 -27.60 -12.17
C GLN A 297 18.25 -28.63 -11.98
N LYS A 298 18.30 -29.28 -10.81
CA LYS A 298 19.27 -30.35 -10.53
C LYS A 298 19.19 -31.49 -11.54
N GLN A 299 17.98 -32.01 -11.80
CA GLN A 299 17.78 -33.11 -12.74
C GLN A 299 18.10 -32.72 -14.18
N PHE A 300 17.75 -31.50 -14.58
CA PHE A 300 18.08 -30.98 -15.90
C PHE A 300 19.60 -30.87 -16.07
N THR A 301 20.30 -30.29 -15.09
CA THR A 301 21.76 -30.17 -15.11
C THR A 301 22.44 -31.53 -15.13
N GLN A 302 22.01 -32.49 -14.31
CA GLN A 302 22.55 -33.86 -14.33
C GLN A 302 22.40 -34.53 -15.69
N TYR A 303 21.23 -34.37 -16.32
CA TYR A 303 21.01 -34.88 -17.67
C TYR A 303 21.91 -34.17 -18.70
N TYR A 304 22.00 -32.84 -18.59
CA TYR A 304 22.83 -32.02 -19.47
C TYR A 304 24.33 -32.35 -19.36
N GLU A 305 24.80 -32.63 -18.15
CA GLU A 305 26.17 -33.05 -17.86
C GLU A 305 26.45 -34.49 -18.28
N ALA A 306 25.47 -35.40 -18.17
CA ALA A 306 25.60 -36.77 -18.67
C ALA A 306 25.68 -36.86 -20.20
N LEU A 307 25.41 -35.75 -20.90
CA LEU A 307 25.59 -35.57 -22.33
C LEU A 307 26.93 -34.88 -22.67
N LEU A 308 27.86 -34.81 -21.71
CA LEU A 308 29.29 -34.50 -21.92
C LEU A 308 30.07 -35.81 -22.02
#